data_AF-A0A7G2CV31-F1
#
_entry.id   AF-A0A7G2CV31-F1
#
_cell.length_a   1.000
_cell.length_b   1.000
_cell.length_c   1.000
_cell.angle_alpha   90.00
_cell.angle_beta   90.00
_cell.angle_gamma   90.00
#
_symmetry.space_group_name_H-M   'P 1'
#
loop_
_entity.id
_entity.type
_entity.pdbx_description
1 polymer ?
#
loop_
_entity_poly.entity_id
_entity_poly.type
_entity_poly.pdbx_seq_one_letter_code
_entity_poly.pdbx_strand_id
1 'polypeptide(L)'
;MAERFSFYDMPIILIGMSIGGAMISKYVGEIGKHGDQNYYLQGKQYNVVAALAVCPPNDFVKMVEHMNRSTYQKSIYQRDMCNDIKNYVLAHEPLQNLPNVDKKYVIDENNISRFSRVIHFDEHIISKSNGYRSLHHYHIDTSAITWLPFAPIPILVLSTLDDPVIGRGVMPHRWKELCHNNPNIVYCESNYGGHMGFLSSPLAELKK
;
A
#
# COMPACT_ATOMS: atom_id res chain seq x y z
N MET A 1 -23.76 -8.21 31.83
CA MET A 1 -23.54 -8.18 30.36
C MET A 1 -22.08 -7.91 29.99
N ALA A 2 -21.29 -7.17 30.80
CA ALA A 2 -19.88 -6.85 30.54
C ALA A 2 -18.88 -8.01 30.73
N GLU A 3 -19.27 -9.13 31.37
CA GLU A 3 -18.40 -10.31 31.57
C GLU A 3 -18.46 -11.35 30.44
N ARG A 4 -19.33 -11.16 29.44
CA ARG A 4 -19.48 -12.12 28.32
C ARG A 4 -18.43 -11.98 27.22
N PHE A 5 -17.59 -10.96 27.30
CA PHE A 5 -16.49 -10.72 26.38
C PHE A 5 -15.18 -10.65 27.17
N SER A 6 -14.80 -11.76 27.80
CA SER A 6 -13.40 -11.91 28.22
C SER A 6 -12.54 -11.68 26.98
N PHE A 7 -11.54 -10.80 27.09
CA PHE A 7 -10.68 -10.28 26.01
C PHE A 7 -9.81 -11.32 25.28
N TYR A 8 -10.19 -12.60 25.30
CA TYR A 8 -9.54 -13.70 24.59
C TYR A 8 -10.46 -14.22 23.47
N ASP A 9 -9.85 -14.41 22.30
CA ASP A 9 -10.34 -15.14 21.11
C ASP A 9 -11.30 -14.46 20.13
N MET A 10 -11.54 -13.14 20.18
CA MET A 10 -12.27 -12.49 19.08
C MET A 10 -11.43 -12.55 17.78
N PRO A 11 -11.90 -13.22 16.71
CA PRO A 11 -11.17 -13.27 15.45
C PRO A 11 -11.16 -11.89 14.79
N ILE A 12 -9.98 -11.45 14.35
CA ILE A 12 -9.76 -10.17 13.69
C ILE A 12 -9.40 -10.41 12.23
N ILE A 13 -10.03 -9.64 11.35
CA ILE A 13 -9.70 -9.59 9.92
C ILE A 13 -9.12 -8.20 9.64
N LEU A 14 -7.90 -8.17 9.11
CA LEU A 14 -7.26 -6.92 8.70
C LEU A 14 -7.77 -6.51 7.32
N ILE A 15 -8.15 -5.25 7.14
CA ILE A 15 -8.59 -4.73 5.85
C ILE A 15 -7.77 -3.48 5.51
N GLY A 16 -7.07 -3.52 4.39
CA GLY A 16 -6.26 -2.44 3.89
C GLY A 16 -6.67 -2.08 2.47
N MET A 17 -6.83 -0.80 2.20
CA MET A 17 -7.14 -0.28 0.87
C MET A 17 -5.97 0.53 0.35
N SER A 18 -5.66 0.43 -0.95
CA SER A 18 -4.56 1.14 -1.59
C SER A 18 -3.24 0.91 -0.83
N ILE A 19 -2.52 1.97 -0.43
CA ILE A 19 -1.30 1.86 0.37
C ILE A 19 -1.48 1.06 1.67
N GLY A 20 -2.67 1.13 2.30
CA GLY A 20 -2.99 0.33 3.48
C GLY A 20 -3.04 -1.17 3.20
N GLY A 21 -3.41 -1.57 1.98
CA GLY A 21 -3.35 -2.96 1.55
C GLY A 21 -1.92 -3.47 1.39
N ALA A 22 -1.01 -2.62 0.88
CA ALA A 22 0.42 -2.93 0.84
C ALA A 22 1.02 -3.02 2.25
N MET A 23 0.63 -2.11 3.16
CA MET A 23 1.04 -2.15 4.56
C MET A 23 0.61 -3.45 5.26
N ILE A 24 -0.64 -3.87 5.09
CA ILE A 24 -1.13 -5.14 5.67
C ILE A 24 -0.41 -6.34 5.05
N SER A 25 -0.19 -6.34 3.73
CA SER A 25 0.55 -7.42 3.06
C SER A 25 1.97 -7.54 3.61
N LYS A 26 2.65 -6.40 3.82
CA LYS A 26 3.96 -6.35 4.45
C LYS A 26 3.93 -6.84 5.88
N TYR A 27 3.04 -6.29 6.71
CA TYR A 27 2.92 -6.66 8.12
C TYR A 27 2.66 -8.16 8.31
N VAL A 28 1.71 -8.72 7.57
CA VAL A 28 1.40 -10.16 7.61
C VAL A 28 2.59 -11.00 7.15
N GLY A 29 3.29 -10.58 6.09
CA GLY A 29 4.47 -11.30 5.60
C GLY A 29 5.68 -11.19 6.53
N GLU A 30 5.90 -10.06 7.19
CA GLU A 30 6.97 -9.90 8.18
C GLU A 30 6.78 -10.85 9.36
N ILE A 31 5.56 -10.93 9.91
CA ILE A 31 5.20 -11.86 10.98
C ILE A 31 5.52 -13.30 10.58
N GLY A 32 5.06 -13.74 9.40
CA GLY A 32 5.31 -15.11 8.94
C GLY A 32 6.79 -15.37 8.58
N LYS A 33 7.51 -14.38 8.04
CA LYS A 33 8.95 -14.49 7.75
C LYS A 33 9.79 -14.66 9.03
N HIS A 34 9.34 -14.08 10.14
CA HIS A 34 9.94 -14.28 11.46
C HIS A 34 9.54 -15.61 12.12
N GLY A 35 8.71 -16.42 11.46
CA GLY A 35 8.22 -17.70 11.99
C GLY A 35 7.16 -17.56 13.07
N ASP A 36 6.56 -16.38 13.22
CA ASP A 36 5.49 -16.12 14.16
C ASP A 36 4.12 -16.28 13.50
N GLN A 37 3.12 -16.61 14.29
CA GLN A 37 1.70 -16.65 13.90
C GLN A 37 0.85 -15.74 14.80
N ASN A 38 1.49 -15.11 15.79
CA ASN A 38 0.86 -14.22 16.73
C ASN A 38 1.05 -12.78 16.28
N TYR A 39 -0.02 -11.99 16.41
CA TYR A 39 -0.02 -10.60 16.02
C TYR A 39 -0.05 -9.75 17.28
N TYR A 40 0.97 -8.92 17.49
CA TYR A 40 1.10 -8.10 18.68
C TYR A 40 0.87 -6.62 18.39
N LEU A 41 0.12 -5.96 19.26
CA LEU A 41 -0.01 -4.51 19.29
C LEU A 41 0.10 -4.04 20.75
N GLN A 42 1.05 -3.13 21.03
CA GLN A 42 1.32 -2.62 22.39
C GLN A 42 1.54 -3.72 23.44
N GLY A 43 2.23 -4.81 23.04
CA GLY A 43 2.54 -5.94 23.92
C GLY A 43 1.37 -6.91 24.16
N LYS A 44 0.20 -6.67 23.58
CA LYS A 44 -0.96 -7.56 23.64
C LYS A 44 -1.05 -8.40 22.37
N GLN A 45 -1.30 -9.70 22.54
CA GLN A 45 -1.57 -10.62 21.43
C GLN A 45 -3.00 -10.48 20.93
N TYR A 46 -3.16 -10.55 19.61
CA TYR A 46 -4.42 -10.49 18.90
C TYR A 46 -4.59 -11.72 18.01
N ASN A 47 -5.81 -12.24 17.97
CA ASN A 47 -6.18 -13.37 17.13
C ASN A 47 -6.52 -12.89 15.71
N VAL A 48 -5.51 -12.57 14.90
CA VAL A 48 -5.71 -12.22 13.49
C VAL A 48 -5.83 -13.49 12.66
N VAL A 49 -6.98 -13.67 12.03
CA VAL A 49 -7.32 -14.92 11.32
C VAL A 49 -7.26 -14.78 9.81
N ALA A 50 -7.35 -13.56 9.27
CA ALA A 50 -7.28 -13.29 7.84
C ALA A 50 -6.93 -11.84 7.53
N ALA A 51 -6.56 -11.57 6.28
CA ALA A 51 -6.34 -10.23 5.76
C ALA A 51 -7.00 -10.02 4.38
N LEU A 52 -7.37 -8.78 4.10
CA LEU A 52 -7.88 -8.31 2.82
C LEU A 52 -7.07 -7.09 2.39
N ALA A 53 -6.41 -7.19 1.24
CA ALA A 53 -5.73 -6.07 0.59
C ALA A 53 -6.50 -5.69 -0.68
N VAL A 54 -7.13 -4.53 -0.67
CA VAL A 54 -7.96 -4.02 -1.76
C VAL A 54 -7.18 -3.00 -2.57
N CYS A 55 -6.98 -3.31 -3.86
CA CYS A 55 -6.16 -2.58 -4.81
C CYS A 55 -4.83 -2.10 -4.19
N PRO A 56 -4.02 -3.00 -3.60
CA PRO A 56 -2.73 -2.59 -3.06
C PRO A 56 -1.73 -2.31 -4.17
N PRO A 57 -0.76 -1.39 -3.95
CA PRO A 57 0.46 -1.31 -4.75
C PRO A 57 1.25 -2.62 -4.72
N ASN A 58 0.88 -3.54 -5.62
CA ASN A 58 1.44 -4.89 -5.63
C ASN A 58 2.93 -4.89 -6.00
N ASP A 59 3.30 -4.03 -6.93
CA ASP A 59 4.68 -3.74 -7.32
C ASP A 59 4.82 -2.21 -7.41
N PHE A 60 5.45 -1.60 -6.41
CA PHE A 60 5.64 -0.15 -6.33
C PHE A 60 6.54 0.37 -7.44
N VAL A 61 7.53 -0.41 -7.88
CA VAL A 61 8.44 0.00 -8.96
C VAL A 61 7.62 0.18 -10.25
N LYS A 62 6.76 -0.79 -10.56
CA LYS A 62 5.88 -0.75 -11.73
C LYS A 62 4.75 0.27 -11.59
N MET A 63 4.19 0.44 -10.40
CA MET A 63 3.20 1.48 -10.13
C MET A 63 3.78 2.87 -10.41
N VAL A 64 4.97 3.18 -9.89
CA VAL A 64 5.59 4.49 -10.10
C VAL A 64 5.93 4.70 -11.57
N GLU A 65 6.39 3.67 -12.30
CA GLU A 65 6.55 3.73 -13.75
C GLU A 65 5.22 4.06 -14.46
N HIS A 66 4.13 3.39 -14.07
CA HIS A 66 2.80 3.58 -14.62
C HIS A 66 2.27 4.99 -14.39
N MET A 67 2.33 5.50 -13.15
CA MET A 67 1.88 6.85 -12.78
C MET A 67 2.62 7.94 -13.55
N ASN A 68 3.85 7.68 -13.97
CA ASN A 68 4.71 8.63 -14.67
C ASN A 68 4.71 8.47 -16.21
N ARG A 69 3.94 7.54 -16.76
CA ARG A 69 3.96 7.23 -18.20
C ARG A 69 3.26 8.28 -19.05
N SER A 70 2.04 8.67 -18.72
CA SER A 70 1.25 9.62 -19.53
C SER A 70 0.99 10.95 -18.82
N THR A 71 0.81 12.02 -19.61
CA THR A 71 0.42 13.35 -19.09
C THR A 71 -0.95 13.32 -18.42
N TYR A 72 -1.88 12.48 -18.90
CA TYR A 72 -3.19 12.27 -18.29
C TYR A 72 -3.08 11.72 -16.86
N GLN A 73 -2.30 10.64 -16.67
CA GLN A 73 -2.06 10.05 -15.34
C GLN A 73 -1.33 11.01 -14.40
N LYS A 74 -0.38 11.81 -14.93
CA LYS A 74 0.32 12.86 -14.18
C LYS A 74 -0.63 13.96 -13.71
N SER A 75 -1.56 14.39 -14.55
CA SER A 75 -2.40 15.56 -14.26
C SER A 75 -3.62 15.26 -13.39
N ILE A 76 -4.16 14.05 -13.42
CA ILE A 76 -5.42 13.74 -12.71
C ILE A 76 -5.19 13.30 -11.26
N TYR A 77 -4.17 12.48 -11.01
CA TYR A 77 -3.97 11.91 -9.68
C TYR A 77 -2.77 12.52 -8.94
N GLN A 78 -1.62 12.69 -9.62
CA GLN A 78 -0.41 13.10 -8.92
C GLN A 78 -0.49 14.53 -8.39
N ARG A 79 -1.13 15.46 -9.11
CA ARG A 79 -1.19 16.86 -8.68
C ARG A 79 -1.89 17.01 -7.34
N ASP A 80 -3.11 16.50 -7.25
CA ASP A 80 -3.95 16.68 -6.06
C ASP A 80 -3.37 15.87 -4.89
N MET A 81 -2.90 14.63 -5.13
CA MET A 81 -2.19 13.82 -4.13
C MET A 81 -0.92 14.53 -3.61
N CYS A 82 -0.11 15.13 -4.48
CA CYS A 82 1.08 15.87 -4.06
C CYS A 82 0.71 17.11 -3.24
N ASN A 83 -0.35 17.82 -3.60
CA ASN A 83 -0.81 18.97 -2.84
C ASN A 83 -1.30 18.56 -1.45
N ASP A 84 -2.05 17.47 -1.35
CA ASP A 84 -2.51 16.94 -0.06
C ASP A 84 -1.32 16.53 0.83
N ILE A 85 -0.33 15.82 0.26
CA ILE A 85 0.88 15.45 1.01
C ILE A 85 1.66 16.71 1.45
N LYS A 86 1.80 17.74 0.60
CA LYS A 86 2.46 19.01 1.00
C LYS A 86 1.74 19.65 2.17
N ASN A 87 0.42 19.82 2.05
CA ASN A 87 -0.39 20.44 3.07
C ASN A 87 -0.31 19.65 4.38
N TYR A 88 -0.31 18.31 4.29
CA TYR A 88 -0.16 17.45 5.45
C TYR A 88 1.22 17.61 6.11
N VAL A 89 2.30 17.58 5.34
CA VAL A 89 3.67 17.75 5.85
C VAL A 89 3.87 19.14 6.49
N LEU A 90 3.37 20.20 5.85
CA LEU A 90 3.48 21.57 6.35
C LEU A 90 2.64 21.80 7.61
N ALA A 91 1.46 21.17 7.72
CA ALA A 91 0.59 21.31 8.88
C ALA A 91 1.05 20.51 10.11
N HIS A 92 1.95 19.53 9.95
CA HIS A 92 2.36 18.62 11.03
C HIS A 92 3.86 18.77 11.32
N GLU A 93 4.19 19.65 12.27
CA GLU A 93 5.57 19.93 12.72
C GLU A 93 6.41 18.67 13.00
N PRO A 94 5.89 17.57 13.59
CA PRO A 94 6.70 16.37 13.82
C PRO A 94 7.28 15.77 12.53
N LEU A 95 6.62 15.94 11.38
CA LEU A 95 7.11 15.46 10.08
C LEU A 95 8.29 16.30 9.56
N GLN A 96 8.47 17.52 10.07
CA GLN A 96 9.59 18.41 9.74
C GLN A 96 10.89 18.00 10.44
N ASN A 97 10.80 17.18 11.48
CA ASN A 97 11.93 16.69 12.26
C ASN A 97 12.16 15.17 12.11
N LEU A 98 11.72 14.58 10.99
CA LEU A 98 11.96 13.17 10.71
C LEU A 98 13.47 12.86 10.66
N PRO A 99 13.91 11.72 11.22
CA PRO A 99 15.32 11.34 11.20
C PRO A 99 15.82 11.15 9.77
N ASN A 100 17.11 11.39 9.51
CA ASN A 100 17.75 11.18 8.20
C ASN A 100 17.16 11.97 7.01
N VAL A 101 16.19 12.87 7.23
CA VAL A 101 15.62 13.73 6.19
C VAL A 101 16.37 15.06 6.16
N ASP A 102 16.74 15.51 4.96
CA ASP A 102 17.34 16.83 4.79
C ASP A 102 16.23 17.89 4.97
N LYS A 103 16.34 18.65 6.07
CA LYS A 103 15.38 19.67 6.50
C LYS A 103 15.02 20.65 5.40
N LYS A 104 15.91 20.91 4.44
CA LYS A 104 15.62 21.82 3.32
C LYS A 104 14.44 21.36 2.46
N TYR A 105 14.13 20.07 2.41
CA TYR A 105 13.01 19.55 1.60
C TYR A 105 11.66 19.59 2.34
N VAL A 106 11.65 19.84 3.65
CA VAL A 106 10.46 19.71 4.49
C VAL A 106 10.09 21.03 5.17
N ILE A 107 11.09 21.87 5.49
CA ILE A 107 10.91 23.15 6.19
C ILE A 107 10.83 24.33 5.22
N ASP A 108 11.53 24.25 4.08
CA ASP A 108 11.48 25.30 3.06
C ASP A 108 10.31 25.06 2.11
N GLU A 109 9.27 25.88 2.23
CA GLU A 109 8.10 25.87 1.36
C GLU A 109 8.47 25.98 -0.12
N ASN A 110 9.58 26.66 -0.47
CA ASN A 110 10.03 26.78 -1.86
C ASN A 110 10.61 25.48 -2.43
N ASN A 111 11.05 24.56 -1.58
CA ASN A 111 11.56 23.26 -2.00
C ASN A 111 10.42 22.23 -2.06
N ILE A 112 9.59 22.15 -1.03
CA ILE A 112 8.46 21.19 -1.02
C ILE A 112 7.41 21.54 -2.09
N SER A 113 7.23 22.82 -2.41
CA SER A 113 6.33 23.26 -3.49
C SER A 113 6.73 22.70 -4.86
N ARG A 114 8.03 22.44 -5.09
CA ARG A 114 8.56 21.83 -6.33
C ARG A 114 8.20 20.35 -6.48
N PHE A 115 7.73 19.70 -5.41
CA PHE A 115 7.36 18.28 -5.47
C PHE A 115 6.05 18.13 -6.25
N SER A 116 6.18 17.87 -7.55
CA SER A 116 5.05 17.69 -8.47
C SER A 116 4.66 16.22 -8.69
N ARG A 117 5.36 15.30 -8.03
CA ARG A 117 5.24 13.85 -8.21
C ARG A 117 5.46 13.15 -6.88
N VAL A 118 4.72 12.07 -6.65
CA VAL A 118 4.77 11.27 -5.42
C VAL A 118 6.20 10.76 -5.16
N ILE A 119 6.91 10.40 -6.23
CA ILE A 119 8.29 9.91 -6.16
C ILE A 119 9.25 10.89 -5.46
N HIS A 120 9.01 12.21 -5.53
CA HIS A 120 9.86 13.18 -4.85
C HIS A 120 9.73 13.06 -3.31
N PHE A 121 8.52 12.79 -2.82
CA PHE A 121 8.29 12.54 -1.40
C PHE A 121 8.94 11.22 -0.97
N ASP A 122 8.79 10.18 -1.79
CA ASP A 122 9.44 8.89 -1.52
C ASP A 122 10.96 9.04 -1.45
N GLU A 123 11.58 9.76 -2.39
CA GLU A 123 13.03 9.91 -2.50
C GLU A 123 13.64 10.73 -1.37
N HIS A 124 13.02 11.87 -1.06
CA HIS A 124 13.62 12.86 -0.16
C HIS A 124 13.10 12.76 1.28
N ILE A 125 11.90 12.22 1.49
CA ILE A 125 11.25 12.19 2.81
C ILE A 125 11.06 10.75 3.28
N ILE A 126 10.21 9.95 2.62
CA ILE A 126 9.75 8.66 3.17
C ILE A 126 10.85 7.60 3.20
N SER A 127 11.58 7.42 2.09
CA SER A 127 12.69 6.46 2.03
C SER A 127 13.77 6.82 3.05
N LYS A 128 14.04 8.10 3.25
CA LYS A 128 15.08 8.59 4.15
C LYS A 128 14.67 8.46 5.60
N SER A 129 13.46 8.90 5.95
CA SER A 129 12.94 8.82 7.32
C SER A 129 12.90 7.39 7.86
N ASN A 130 12.65 6.42 6.98
CA ASN A 130 12.64 5.00 7.33
C ASN A 130 14.00 4.31 7.19
N GLY A 131 15.08 5.03 6.91
CA GLY A 131 16.44 4.49 6.90
C GLY A 131 16.78 3.60 5.68
N TYR A 132 16.01 3.66 4.60
CA TYR A 132 16.31 2.90 3.39
C TYR A 132 17.53 3.49 2.66
N ARG A 133 18.43 2.60 2.22
CA ARG A 133 19.65 2.96 1.47
C ARG A 133 19.38 3.66 0.13
N SER A 134 18.25 3.37 -0.52
CA SER A 134 17.85 3.97 -1.79
C SER A 134 16.34 3.90 -1.98
N LEU A 135 15.82 4.77 -2.84
CA LEU A 135 14.42 4.78 -3.26
C LEU A 135 14.00 3.41 -3.83
N HIS A 136 14.83 2.82 -4.67
CA HIS A 136 14.57 1.50 -5.25
C HIS A 136 14.47 0.40 -4.19
N HIS A 137 15.32 0.46 -3.15
CA HIS A 137 15.22 -0.46 -2.02
C HIS A 137 13.89 -0.29 -1.27
N TYR A 138 13.48 0.95 -1.02
CA TYR A 138 12.18 1.26 -0.44
C TYR A 138 11.02 0.70 -1.29
N HIS A 139 10.98 0.97 -2.60
CA HIS A 139 9.90 0.49 -3.46
C HIS A 139 9.79 -1.04 -3.53
N ILE A 140 10.92 -1.76 -3.58
CA ILE A 140 10.88 -3.23 -3.50
C ILE A 140 10.32 -3.67 -2.13
N ASP A 141 10.81 -3.07 -1.06
CA ASP A 141 10.46 -3.47 0.30
C ASP A 141 9.05 -3.06 0.73
N THR A 142 8.40 -2.13 0.02
CA THR A 142 6.99 -1.78 0.24
C THR A 142 6.02 -2.46 -0.72
N SER A 143 6.52 -3.17 -1.73
CA SER A 143 5.68 -3.90 -2.67
C SER A 143 5.01 -5.10 -1.98
N ALA A 144 3.68 -5.23 -2.13
CA ALA A 144 2.96 -6.34 -1.52
C ALA A 144 3.52 -7.71 -1.98
N ILE A 145 3.92 -7.80 -3.25
CA ILE A 145 4.47 -9.02 -3.86
C ILE A 145 5.75 -9.53 -3.20
N THR A 146 6.47 -8.67 -2.48
CA THR A 146 7.69 -9.02 -1.73
C THR A 146 7.37 -9.82 -0.48
N TRP A 147 6.21 -9.56 0.13
CA TRP A 147 5.87 -10.05 1.47
C TRP A 147 4.80 -11.13 1.47
N LEU A 148 3.89 -11.11 0.49
CA LEU A 148 2.85 -12.12 0.32
C LEU A 148 3.35 -13.57 0.37
N PRO A 149 4.52 -13.96 -0.20
CA PRO A 149 5.04 -15.33 -0.08
C PRO A 149 5.13 -15.84 1.36
N PHE A 150 5.36 -14.95 2.31
CA PHE A 150 5.59 -15.28 3.72
C PHE A 150 4.30 -15.24 4.56
N ALA A 151 3.14 -14.97 3.96
CA ALA A 151 1.89 -14.84 4.70
C ALA A 151 1.51 -16.16 5.43
N PRO A 152 1.43 -16.16 6.78
CA PRO A 152 1.12 -17.35 7.56
C PRO A 152 -0.39 -17.59 7.71
N ILE A 153 -1.21 -16.60 7.37
CA ILE A 153 -2.68 -16.63 7.43
C ILE A 153 -3.29 -16.33 6.05
N PRO A 154 -4.56 -16.74 5.80
CA PRO A 154 -5.26 -16.41 4.57
C PRO A 154 -5.28 -14.90 4.28
N ILE A 155 -4.88 -14.53 3.07
CA ILE A 155 -4.93 -13.16 2.57
C ILE A 155 -5.57 -13.10 1.18
N LEU A 156 -6.62 -12.30 1.05
CA LEU A 156 -7.22 -11.98 -0.23
C LEU A 156 -6.61 -10.67 -0.77
N VAL A 157 -6.04 -10.73 -1.96
CA VAL A 157 -5.60 -9.56 -2.73
C VAL A 157 -6.62 -9.32 -3.84
N LEU A 158 -7.35 -8.22 -3.72
CA LEU A 158 -8.30 -7.78 -4.74
C LEU A 158 -7.65 -6.68 -5.57
N SER A 159 -7.78 -6.73 -6.89
CA SER A 159 -7.25 -5.70 -7.79
C SER A 159 -8.19 -5.51 -8.99
N THR A 160 -8.01 -4.40 -9.70
CA THR A 160 -8.78 -4.09 -10.90
C THR A 160 -7.81 -3.86 -12.06
N LEU A 161 -8.22 -4.27 -13.26
CA LEU A 161 -7.38 -4.22 -14.45
C LEU A 161 -7.22 -2.81 -15.03
N ASP A 162 -8.26 -2.01 -14.85
CA ASP A 162 -8.39 -0.64 -15.32
C ASP A 162 -7.95 0.39 -14.27
N ASP A 163 -7.24 -0.04 -13.21
CA ASP A 163 -6.72 0.85 -12.17
C ASP A 163 -5.79 1.93 -12.77
N PRO A 164 -6.17 3.22 -12.73
CA PRO A 164 -5.38 4.30 -13.32
C PRO A 164 -4.15 4.71 -12.48
N VAL A 165 -4.07 4.22 -11.24
CA VAL A 165 -2.98 4.51 -10.28
C VAL A 165 -1.97 3.37 -10.29
N ILE A 166 -2.43 2.13 -10.10
CA ILE A 166 -1.56 0.95 -9.98
C ILE A 166 -1.18 0.37 -11.33
N GLY A 167 -2.14 0.35 -12.27
CA GLY A 167 -2.01 -0.36 -13.54
C GLY A 167 -1.76 -1.87 -13.37
N ARG A 168 -1.38 -2.53 -14.48
CA ARG A 168 -0.90 -3.93 -14.44
C ARG A 168 0.53 -4.00 -13.88
N GLY A 169 0.65 -3.86 -12.56
CA GLY A 169 1.96 -3.91 -11.88
C GLY A 169 2.59 -5.30 -11.85
N VAL A 170 1.78 -6.36 -11.70
CA VAL A 170 2.26 -7.75 -11.57
C VAL A 170 1.70 -8.62 -12.69
N MET A 171 2.57 -9.43 -13.30
CA MET A 171 2.17 -10.29 -14.41
C MET A 171 1.35 -11.50 -13.93
N PRO A 172 0.35 -11.97 -14.71
CA PRO A 172 -0.51 -13.08 -14.30
C PRO A 172 0.23 -14.37 -13.94
N HIS A 173 1.34 -14.69 -14.60
CA HIS A 173 2.12 -15.89 -14.29
C HIS A 173 2.74 -15.82 -12.88
N ARG A 174 3.14 -14.63 -12.44
CA ARG A 174 3.71 -14.42 -11.10
C ARG A 174 2.66 -14.60 -10.01
N TRP A 175 1.43 -14.15 -10.25
CA TRP A 175 0.31 -14.44 -9.36
C TRP A 175 0.00 -15.93 -9.27
N LYS A 176 -0.02 -16.63 -10.41
CA LYS A 176 -0.21 -18.09 -10.42
C LYS A 176 0.86 -18.81 -9.63
N GLU A 177 2.12 -18.42 -9.80
CA GLU A 177 3.25 -18.98 -9.03
C GLU A 177 3.10 -18.73 -7.54
N LEU A 178 2.75 -17.50 -7.13
CA LEU A 178 2.57 -17.16 -5.72
C LEU A 178 1.44 -17.94 -5.05
N CYS A 179 0.26 -17.97 -5.67
CA CYS A 179 -0.88 -18.73 -5.13
C CYS A 179 -0.63 -20.25 -5.14
N HIS A 180 0.22 -20.74 -6.04
CA HIS A 180 0.64 -22.15 -6.03
C HIS A 180 1.60 -22.45 -4.88
N ASN A 181 2.57 -21.56 -4.64
CA ASN A 181 3.61 -21.76 -3.63
C ASN A 181 3.12 -21.49 -2.20
N ASN A 182 2.10 -20.65 -2.02
CA ASN A 182 1.51 -20.39 -0.71
C ASN A 182 -0.04 -20.44 -0.80
N PRO A 183 -0.69 -21.49 -0.24
CA PRO A 183 -2.14 -21.67 -0.33
C PRO A 183 -2.95 -20.67 0.50
N ASN A 184 -2.30 -19.88 1.35
CA ASN A 184 -2.96 -18.79 2.06
C ASN A 184 -3.24 -17.58 1.15
N ILE A 185 -2.64 -17.50 -0.03
CA ILE A 185 -2.80 -16.35 -0.92
C ILE A 185 -3.95 -16.62 -1.88
N VAL A 186 -4.93 -15.72 -1.89
CA VAL A 186 -5.97 -15.66 -2.92
C VAL A 186 -5.82 -14.35 -3.67
N TYR A 187 -5.75 -14.41 -4.99
CA TYR A 187 -5.73 -13.24 -5.86
C TYR A 187 -6.97 -13.19 -6.73
N CYS A 188 -7.68 -12.06 -6.66
CA CYS A 188 -8.86 -11.77 -7.47
C CYS A 188 -8.64 -10.49 -8.26
N GLU A 189 -8.82 -10.55 -9.57
CA GLU A 189 -8.72 -9.40 -10.48
C GLU A 189 -10.04 -9.23 -11.23
N SER A 190 -10.64 -8.04 -11.14
CA SER A 190 -11.77 -7.66 -12.00
C SER A 190 -11.28 -6.91 -13.23
N ASN A 191 -11.99 -7.04 -14.36
CA ASN A 191 -11.68 -6.28 -15.58
C ASN A 191 -11.94 -4.78 -15.42
N TYR A 192 -12.90 -4.41 -14.56
CA TYR A 192 -13.33 -3.04 -14.34
C TYR A 192 -13.53 -2.76 -12.86
N GLY A 193 -13.38 -1.50 -12.47
CA GLY A 193 -13.63 -1.02 -11.12
C GLY A 193 -12.81 0.22 -10.74
N GLY A 194 -11.82 0.59 -11.56
CA GLY A 194 -10.89 1.67 -11.25
C GLY A 194 -10.13 1.40 -9.95
N HIS A 195 -9.51 2.42 -9.36
CA HIS A 195 -8.63 2.21 -8.21
C HIS A 195 -9.37 1.65 -6.96
N MET A 196 -10.58 2.11 -6.67
CA MET A 196 -11.35 1.67 -5.48
C MET A 196 -12.87 1.70 -5.68
N GLY A 197 -13.35 1.93 -6.90
CA GLY A 197 -14.78 2.11 -7.15
C GLY A 197 -15.56 0.79 -7.23
N PHE A 198 -14.94 -0.25 -7.79
CA PHE A 198 -15.59 -1.53 -8.14
C PHE A 198 -16.94 -1.36 -8.86
N LEU A 199 -17.10 -0.23 -9.56
CA LEU A 199 -18.25 0.06 -10.40
C LEU A 199 -18.11 -0.73 -11.71
N SER A 200 -19.25 -1.00 -12.35
CA SER A 200 -19.22 -1.62 -13.67
C SER A 200 -18.66 -0.64 -14.72
N SER A 201 -18.44 -1.11 -15.96
CA SER A 201 -17.85 -0.25 -17.00
C SER A 201 -18.62 1.08 -17.13
N PRO A 202 -17.98 2.21 -17.49
CA PRO A 202 -18.67 3.51 -17.61
C PRO A 202 -19.93 3.45 -18.50
N LEU A 203 -19.89 2.65 -19.58
CA LEU A 203 -21.02 2.40 -20.48
C LEU A 203 -22.20 1.65 -19.83
N ALA A 204 -21.92 0.82 -18.82
CA ALA A 204 -22.93 0.08 -18.08
C ALA A 204 -23.57 0.92 -16.96
N GLU A 205 -22.79 1.81 -16.32
CA GLU A 205 -23.33 2.76 -15.33
C GLU A 205 -24.18 3.86 -15.97
N LEU A 206 -23.84 4.31 -17.20
CA LEU A 206 -24.65 5.28 -17.95
C LEU A 206 -26.03 4.76 -18.39
N LYS A 207 -26.26 3.44 -18.32
CA LYS A 207 -27.52 2.80 -18.73
C LYS A 207 -28.46 2.49 -17.55
N LYS A 208 -28.07 2.84 -16.32
CA LYS A 208 -28.92 2.77 -15.12
C LYS A 208 -29.58 4.12 -14.87
#